data_AF-A0A1B7YBG7-F1
#
_entry.id   AF-A0A1B7YBG7-F1
#
_cell.length_a   1.000
_cell.length_b   1.000
_cell.length_c   1.000
_cell.angle_alpha   90.00
_cell.angle_beta   90.00
_cell.angle_gamma   90.00
#
_symmetry.space_group_name_H-M   'P 1'
#
loop_
_entity.id
_entity.type
_entity.pdbx_description
1 polymer ?
#
loop_
_entity_poly.entity_id
_entity_poly.type
_entity_poly.pdbx_seq_one_letter_code
_entity_poly.pdbx_strand_id
1 'polypeptide(L)'
;MAIILPLLIPVFYALQHFYLRTSRQMRLLDIEYKAPLYSQLIETLEGLATIRAFKWEDDFEKTNMHRLDNSQRPSYLLTCLQRWLTFSVDMVIAVIALVLIVLVTTLREQIGPGFVGIALTNVLSFSGTVKAIITSWVMLEVSLGAVARVRNFALTTRPEGDSDNCLTEPEDEWPSQGAVKFRGATASYS
;
A
#
# COMPACT_ATOMS: atom_id res chain seq x y z
N MET A 1 -29.12 18.98 14.66
CA MET A 1 -27.86 18.22 14.64
C MET A 1 -27.98 16.82 15.27
N ALA A 2 -28.66 16.63 16.40
CA ALA A 2 -28.77 15.30 17.06
C ALA A 2 -29.51 14.21 16.27
N ILE A 3 -30.47 14.58 15.41
CA ILE A 3 -31.33 13.63 14.66
C ILE A 3 -30.57 12.95 13.50
N ILE A 4 -29.51 13.59 12.98
CA ILE A 4 -28.77 13.12 11.80
C ILE A 4 -27.64 12.13 12.21
N LEU A 5 -27.11 12.30 13.43
CA LEU A 5 -26.07 11.44 14.02
C LEU A 5 -26.38 9.94 14.02
N PRO A 6 -27.56 9.46 14.49
CA PRO A 6 -27.86 8.03 14.54
C PRO A 6 -27.98 7.40 13.14
N LEU A 7 -28.27 8.18 12.10
CA LEU A 7 -28.27 7.71 10.71
C LEU A 7 -26.85 7.70 10.13
N LEU A 8 -26.01 8.67 10.50
CA LEU A 8 -24.66 8.83 9.96
C LEU A 8 -23.70 7.73 10.43
N ILE A 9 -23.73 7.42 11.73
CA ILE A 9 -22.80 6.47 12.36
C ILE A 9 -22.79 5.09 11.67
N PRO A 10 -23.93 4.40 11.44
CA PRO A 10 -23.92 3.10 10.78
C PRO A 10 -23.49 3.18 9.31
N VAL A 11 -23.83 4.26 8.59
CA VAL A 11 -23.41 4.46 7.21
C VAL A 11 -21.89 4.61 7.14
N PHE A 12 -21.31 5.49 7.95
CA PHE A 12 -19.85 5.67 8.01
C PHE A 12 -19.14 4.41 8.48
N TYR A 13 -19.70 3.68 9.44
CA TYR A 13 -19.13 2.43 9.93
C TYR A 13 -19.13 1.34 8.84
N ALA A 14 -20.24 1.17 8.11
CA ALA A 14 -20.31 0.24 6.99
C ALA A 14 -19.33 0.62 5.87
N LEU A 15 -19.26 1.92 5.54
CA LEU A 15 -18.33 2.46 4.54
C LEU A 15 -16.87 2.19 4.93
N GLN A 16 -16.52 2.48 6.18
CA GLN A 16 -15.19 2.25 6.73
C GLN A 16 -14.84 0.76 6.72
N HIS A 17 -15.74 -0.11 7.18
CA HIS A 17 -15.52 -1.55 7.24
C HIS A 17 -15.30 -2.16 5.84
N PHE A 18 -16.17 -1.80 4.88
CA PHE A 18 -16.09 -2.32 3.52
C PHE A 18 -14.86 -1.78 2.78
N TYR A 19 -14.57 -0.49 2.94
CA TYR A 19 -13.41 0.14 2.32
C TYR A 19 -12.09 -0.41 2.85
N LEU A 20 -11.92 -0.53 4.17
CA LEU A 20 -10.70 -1.05 4.77
C LEU A 20 -10.39 -2.47 4.30
N ARG A 21 -11.40 -3.35 4.30
CA ARG A 21 -11.25 -4.74 3.86
C ARG A 21 -10.86 -4.81 2.38
N THR A 22 -11.55 -4.05 1.53
CA THR A 22 -11.36 -4.08 0.07
C THR A 22 -10.03 -3.44 -0.33
N SER A 23 -9.68 -2.28 0.25
CA SER A 23 -8.41 -1.58 0.02
C SER A 23 -7.22 -2.46 0.38
N ARG A 24 -7.26 -3.15 1.52
CA ARG A 24 -6.18 -4.04 1.97
C ARG A 24 -5.94 -5.20 0.99
N GLN A 25 -7.01 -5.87 0.55
CA GLN A 25 -6.90 -6.99 -0.40
C GLN A 25 -6.35 -6.55 -1.75
N MET A 26 -6.84 -5.43 -2.26
CA MET A 26 -6.42 -4.87 -3.55
C MET A 26 -4.96 -4.42 -3.55
N ARG A 27 -4.50 -3.92 -2.40
CA ARG A 27 -3.13 -3.48 -2.23
C ARG A 27 -2.13 -4.61 -2.11
N LEU A 28 -2.54 -5.74 -1.50
CA LEU A 28 -1.75 -6.97 -1.56
C LEU A 28 -1.62 -7.46 -3.00
N LEU A 29 -2.72 -7.44 -3.76
CA LEU A 29 -2.71 -7.75 -5.18
C LEU A 29 -1.76 -6.84 -5.97
N ASP A 30 -1.82 -5.52 -5.78
CA ASP A 30 -0.94 -4.58 -6.50
C ASP A 30 0.55 -4.86 -6.26
N ILE A 31 0.93 -5.24 -5.04
CA ILE A 31 2.32 -5.60 -4.70
C ILE A 31 2.69 -6.93 -5.37
N GLU A 32 1.83 -7.94 -5.28
CA GLU A 32 2.05 -9.28 -5.83
C GLU A 32 2.21 -9.25 -7.35
N TYR A 33 1.42 -8.43 -8.05
CA TYR A 33 1.50 -8.29 -9.50
C TYR A 33 2.68 -7.43 -9.99
N LYS A 34 3.23 -6.54 -9.16
CA LYS A 34 4.41 -5.72 -9.51
C LYS A 34 5.74 -6.46 -9.31
N ALA A 35 5.83 -7.33 -8.31
CA ALA A 35 7.03 -8.11 -8.02
C ALA A 35 7.62 -8.88 -9.24
N PRO A 36 6.84 -9.68 -10.00
CA PRO A 36 7.38 -10.45 -11.12
C PRO A 36 7.86 -9.58 -12.29
N LEU A 37 7.36 -8.35 -12.41
CA LEU A 37 7.78 -7.39 -13.43
C LEU A 37 9.20 -6.90 -13.20
N TYR A 38 9.53 -6.58 -11.95
CA TYR A 38 10.89 -6.17 -11.57
C TYR A 38 11.88 -7.32 -11.74
N SER A 39 11.51 -8.54 -11.35
CA SER A 39 12.35 -9.73 -11.56
C SER A 39 12.64 -9.97 -13.04
N GLN A 40 11.62 -9.91 -13.90
CA GLN A 40 11.80 -10.14 -15.34
C GLN A 40 12.64 -9.04 -16.00
N LEU A 41 12.53 -7.78 -15.55
CA LEU A 41 13.37 -6.70 -16.02
C LEU A 41 14.85 -6.97 -15.72
N ILE A 42 15.16 -7.43 -14.51
CA ILE A 42 16.52 -7.78 -14.10
C ILE A 42 17.06 -8.95 -14.93
N GLU A 43 16.27 -10.03 -15.07
CA GLU A 43 16.64 -11.18 -15.91
C GLU A 43 16.89 -10.79 -17.38
N THR A 44 16.09 -9.87 -17.92
CA THR A 44 16.25 -9.38 -19.29
C THR A 44 17.52 -8.54 -19.45
N LEU A 45 17.87 -7.73 -18.44
CA LEU A 45 19.10 -6.94 -18.43
C LEU A 45 20.35 -7.83 -18.34
N GLU A 46 20.33 -8.85 -17.50
CA GLU A 46 21.42 -9.82 -17.35
C GLU A 46 21.56 -10.72 -18.60
N GLY A 47 20.43 -11.11 -19.21
CA GLY A 47 20.38 -11.99 -20.38
C GLY A 47 20.42 -11.30 -21.75
N LEU A 48 20.64 -9.98 -21.80
CA LEU A 48 20.47 -9.16 -23.01
C LEU A 48 21.32 -9.64 -24.20
N ALA A 49 22.57 -10.03 -23.95
CA ALA A 49 23.48 -10.53 -24.99
C ALA A 49 22.95 -11.81 -25.64
N THR A 50 22.39 -12.72 -24.83
CA THR A 50 21.79 -13.98 -25.28
C THR A 50 20.53 -13.73 -26.10
N ILE A 51 19.65 -12.85 -25.63
CA ILE A 51 18.38 -12.52 -26.32
C ILE A 51 18.66 -11.95 -27.72
N ARG A 52 19.64 -11.05 -27.85
CA ARG A 52 20.05 -10.47 -29.15
C ARG A 52 20.72 -11.51 -30.05
N ALA A 53 21.56 -12.38 -29.49
CA ALA A 53 22.24 -13.43 -30.25
C ALA A 53 21.24 -14.42 -30.89
N PHE A 54 20.15 -14.74 -30.20
CA PHE A 54 19.08 -15.61 -30.71
C PHE A 54 17.94 -14.87 -31.44
N LYS A 55 17.99 -13.53 -31.51
CA LYS A 55 16.94 -12.68 -32.11
C LYS A 55 15.54 -12.91 -31.52
N TRP A 56 15.46 -13.07 -30.20
CA TRP A 56 14.20 -13.30 -29.48
C TRP A 56 13.56 -12.01 -28.94
N GLU A 57 13.98 -10.86 -29.46
CA GLU A 57 13.59 -9.53 -28.98
C GLU A 57 12.07 -9.32 -29.06
N ASP A 58 11.46 -9.63 -30.20
CA ASP A 58 10.00 -9.45 -30.42
C ASP A 58 9.14 -10.32 -29.48
N ASP A 59 9.59 -11.54 -29.19
CA ASP A 59 8.85 -12.48 -28.35
C ASP A 59 8.95 -12.11 -26.87
N PHE A 60 10.13 -11.63 -26.45
CA PHE A 60 10.35 -11.04 -25.13
C PHE A 60 9.56 -9.74 -24.95
N GLU A 61 9.50 -8.88 -25.98
CA GLU A 61 8.73 -7.64 -25.95
C GLU A 61 7.24 -7.92 -25.77
N LYS A 62 6.66 -8.84 -26.55
CA LYS A 62 5.24 -9.24 -26.41
C LYS A 62 4.94 -9.79 -25.02
N THR A 63 5.82 -10.64 -24.50
CA THR A 63 5.67 -11.22 -23.15
C THR A 63 5.72 -10.12 -22.09
N ASN A 64 6.68 -9.20 -22.20
CA ASN A 64 6.81 -8.06 -21.30
C ASN A 64 5.56 -7.16 -21.33
N MET A 65 5.05 -6.85 -22.53
CA MET A 65 3.83 -6.05 -22.70
C MET A 65 2.62 -6.70 -22.03
N HIS A 66 2.45 -8.02 -22.20
CA HIS A 66 1.35 -8.76 -21.59
C HIS A 66 1.42 -8.76 -20.06
N ARG A 67 2.62 -8.91 -19.48
CA ARG A 67 2.82 -8.82 -18.03
C ARG A 67 2.64 -7.39 -17.50
N LEU A 68 3.06 -6.39 -18.27
CA LEU A 68 2.79 -4.98 -18.01
C LEU A 68 1.29 -4.73 -17.87
N ASP A 69 0.49 -5.13 -18.86
CA ASP A 69 -0.97 -4.98 -18.84
C ASP A 69 -1.61 -5.67 -17.62
N ASN A 70 -1.16 -6.88 -17.28
CA ASN A 70 -1.67 -7.59 -16.12
C ASN A 70 -1.35 -6.88 -14.79
N SER A 71 -0.18 -6.22 -14.68
CA SER A 71 0.18 -5.43 -13.50
C SER A 71 -0.56 -4.09 -13.39
N GLN A 72 -1.00 -3.53 -14.51
CA GLN A 72 -1.77 -2.29 -14.53
C GLN A 72 -3.20 -2.49 -14.02
N ARG A 73 -3.79 -3.70 -14.20
CA ARG A 73 -5.16 -4.00 -13.76
C ARG A 73 -5.38 -3.80 -12.25
N PRO A 74 -4.57 -4.37 -11.32
CA PRO A 74 -4.70 -4.09 -9.89
C PRO A 74 -4.56 -2.61 -9.54
N SER A 75 -3.59 -1.92 -10.16
CA SER A 75 -3.33 -0.50 -9.90
C SER A 75 -4.52 0.38 -10.35
N TYR A 76 -5.09 0.08 -11.50
CA TYR A 76 -6.29 0.73 -12.01
C TYR A 76 -7.49 0.49 -11.09
N LEU A 77 -7.73 -0.77 -10.70
CA LEU A 77 -8.85 -1.13 -9.82
C LEU A 77 -8.72 -0.49 -8.43
N LEU A 78 -7.50 -0.35 -7.89
CA LEU A 78 -7.23 0.36 -6.65
C LEU A 78 -7.58 1.85 -6.78
N THR A 79 -7.24 2.46 -7.91
CA THR A 79 -7.62 3.84 -8.24
C THR A 79 -9.13 3.99 -8.37
N CYS A 80 -9.82 3.05 -9.03
CA CYS A 80 -11.27 3.01 -9.11
C CYS A 80 -11.93 2.92 -7.73
N LEU A 81 -11.39 2.11 -6.82
CA LEU A 81 -11.89 1.99 -5.45
C LEU A 81 -11.72 3.29 -4.65
N GLN A 82 -10.58 3.96 -4.79
CA GLN A 82 -10.36 5.26 -4.17
C GLN A 82 -11.35 6.32 -4.70
N ARG A 83 -11.62 6.30 -6.01
CA ARG A 83 -12.61 7.17 -6.66
C ARG A 83 -14.03 6.86 -6.16
N TRP A 84 -14.38 5.58 -6.07
CA TRP A 84 -15.68 5.11 -5.58
C TRP A 84 -15.93 5.51 -4.13
N LEU A 85 -14.92 5.39 -3.26
CA LEU A 85 -15.00 5.87 -1.89
C LEU A 85 -15.26 7.37 -1.83
N THR A 86 -14.48 8.14 -2.59
CA THR A 86 -14.60 9.60 -2.63
C THR A 86 -16.02 10.00 -3.06
N PHE A 87 -16.52 9.38 -4.12
CA PHE A 87 -17.89 9.58 -4.60
C PHE A 87 -18.95 9.21 -3.56
N SER A 88 -18.77 8.09 -2.86
CA SER A 88 -19.72 7.63 -1.83
C SER A 88 -19.75 8.58 -0.64
N VAL A 89 -18.60 9.07 -0.18
CA VAL A 89 -18.52 10.10 0.87
C VAL A 89 -19.22 11.38 0.43
N ASP A 90 -18.92 11.86 -0.79
CA ASP A 90 -19.55 13.07 -1.36
C ASP A 90 -21.07 12.93 -1.49
N MET A 91 -21.57 11.74 -1.84
CA MET A 91 -23.01 11.47 -1.88
C MET A 91 -23.67 11.59 -0.50
N VAL A 92 -23.05 11.05 0.55
CA VAL A 92 -23.54 11.18 1.94
C VAL A 92 -23.60 12.66 2.35
N ILE A 93 -22.58 13.43 2.00
CA ILE A 93 -22.53 14.87 2.30
C ILE A 93 -23.62 15.64 1.55
N ALA A 94 -23.86 15.31 0.27
CA ALA A 94 -24.92 15.90 -0.51
C ALA A 94 -26.30 15.67 0.14
N VAL A 95 -26.54 14.46 0.66
CA VAL A 95 -27.76 14.14 1.42
C VAL A 95 -27.86 14.96 2.70
N ILE A 96 -26.77 15.09 3.48
CA ILE A 96 -26.75 15.94 4.69
C ILE A 96 -27.05 17.40 4.34
N ALA A 97 -26.43 17.94 3.29
CA ALA A 97 -26.65 19.30 2.83
C ALA A 97 -28.10 19.52 2.41
N LEU A 98 -28.71 18.56 1.70
CA LEU A 98 -30.11 18.61 1.30
C LEU A 98 -31.05 18.63 2.51
N VAL A 99 -30.80 17.76 3.51
CA VAL A 99 -31.56 17.75 4.77
C VAL A 99 -31.42 19.09 5.51
N LEU A 100 -30.21 19.68 5.54
CA LEU A 100 -30.00 21.00 6.15
C LEU A 100 -30.79 22.09 5.43
N ILE A 101 -30.80 22.11 4.09
CA ILE A 101 -31.56 23.10 3.31
C ILE A 101 -33.07 22.95 3.57
N VAL A 102 -33.59 21.73 3.61
CA VAL A 102 -35.00 21.46 3.95
C VAL A 102 -35.33 21.93 5.37
N LEU A 103 -34.47 21.62 6.35
CA LEU A 103 -34.67 22.05 7.74
C LEU A 103 -34.69 23.58 7.87
N VAL A 104 -33.76 24.26 7.18
CA VAL A 104 -33.66 25.72 7.18
C VAL A 104 -34.88 26.38 6.52
N THR A 105 -35.35 25.83 5.41
CA THR A 105 -36.55 26.36 4.74
C THR A 105 -37.81 26.17 5.57
N THR A 106 -37.91 25.09 6.35
CA THR A 106 -39.05 24.87 7.27
C THR A 106 -39.01 25.72 8.55
N LEU A 107 -37.81 26.05 9.06
CA LEU A 107 -37.61 26.80 10.32
C LEU A 107 -37.19 28.26 10.09
N ARG A 108 -37.56 28.82 8.93
CA ARG A 108 -37.11 30.13 8.44
C ARG A 108 -37.40 31.29 9.40
N GLU A 109 -38.39 31.15 10.28
CA GLU A 109 -38.78 32.19 11.26
C GLU A 109 -38.01 32.12 12.58
N GLN A 110 -37.35 31.01 12.91
CA GLN A 110 -36.67 30.80 14.20
C GLN A 110 -35.15 30.82 14.11
N ILE A 111 -34.57 30.68 12.90
CA ILE A 111 -33.13 30.50 12.72
C ILE A 111 -32.56 31.64 11.89
N GLY A 112 -31.60 32.38 12.48
CA GLY A 112 -30.89 33.46 11.79
C GLY A 112 -30.04 32.94 10.61
N PRO A 113 -30.00 33.65 9.47
CA PRO A 113 -29.29 33.20 8.26
C PRO A 113 -27.79 32.94 8.45
N GLY A 114 -27.15 33.58 9.44
CA GLY A 114 -25.76 33.32 9.79
C GLY A 114 -25.48 31.90 10.30
N PHE A 115 -26.40 31.31 11.07
CA PHE A 115 -26.25 29.95 11.60
C PHE A 115 -26.30 28.89 10.49
N VAL A 116 -27.04 29.17 9.41
CA VAL A 116 -27.13 28.31 8.23
C VAL A 116 -25.80 28.23 7.49
N GLY A 117 -25.17 29.39 7.26
CA GLY A 117 -23.85 29.46 6.65
C GLY A 117 -22.79 28.70 7.44
N ILE A 118 -22.82 28.82 8.78
CA ILE A 118 -21.93 28.08 9.68
C ILE A 118 -22.18 26.57 9.57
N ALA A 119 -23.44 26.12 9.59
CA ALA A 119 -23.76 24.70 9.49
C ALA A 119 -23.31 24.09 8.15
N LEU A 120 -23.54 24.78 7.04
CA LEU A 120 -23.13 24.32 5.71
C LEU A 120 -21.60 24.27 5.57
N THR A 121 -20.91 25.29 6.08
CA THR A 121 -19.44 25.35 6.10
C THR A 121 -18.86 24.20 6.92
N ASN A 122 -19.41 23.92 8.11
CA ASN A 122 -18.97 22.82 8.95
C ASN A 122 -19.15 21.45 8.27
N VAL A 123 -20.24 21.24 7.53
CA VAL A 123 -20.46 20.00 6.78
C VAL A 123 -19.47 19.85 5.63
N LEU A 124 -19.18 20.93 4.90
CA LEU A 124 -18.16 20.92 3.85
C LEU A 124 -16.75 20.67 4.41
N SER A 125 -16.40 21.29 5.54
CA SER A 125 -15.13 21.03 6.23
C SER A 125 -15.03 19.59 6.74
N PHE A 126 -16.13 19.05 7.28
CA PHE A 126 -16.18 17.66 7.74
C PHE A 126 -15.86 16.66 6.61
N SER A 127 -16.36 16.91 5.39
CA SER A 127 -16.00 16.14 4.19
C SER A 127 -14.49 16.07 3.97
N GLY A 128 -13.86 17.25 3.92
CA GLY A 128 -12.43 17.36 3.69
C GLY A 128 -11.62 16.61 4.75
N THR A 129 -12.02 16.76 6.02
CA THR A 129 -11.38 16.08 7.14
C THR A 129 -11.52 14.55 7.05
N VAL A 130 -12.70 14.03 6.73
CA VAL A 130 -12.90 12.58 6.57
C VAL A 130 -12.05 12.03 5.43
N LYS A 131 -12.02 12.71 4.29
CA LYS A 131 -11.16 12.32 3.15
C LYS A 131 -9.69 12.31 3.56
N ALA A 132 -9.23 13.34 4.27
CA ALA A 132 -7.86 13.44 4.77
C ALA A 132 -7.51 12.31 5.75
N ILE A 133 -8.41 11.98 6.68
CA ILE A 133 -8.22 10.86 7.62
C ILE A 133 -8.09 9.54 6.86
N ILE A 134 -8.95 9.28 5.86
CA ILE A 134 -8.88 8.04 5.09
C ILE A 134 -7.57 7.95 4.30
N THR A 135 -7.13 9.05 3.67
CA THR A 135 -5.84 9.06 2.96
C THR A 135 -4.65 8.84 3.91
N SER A 136 -4.67 9.47 5.08
CA SER A 136 -3.63 9.30 6.10
C SER A 136 -3.62 7.89 6.67
N TRP A 137 -4.79 7.28 6.88
CA TRP A 137 -4.91 5.88 7.31
C TRP A 137 -4.29 4.93 6.28
N VAL A 138 -4.62 5.11 5.00
CA VAL A 138 -4.04 4.31 3.91
C VAL A 138 -2.52 4.44 3.90
N MET A 139 -1.99 5.66 4.03
CA MET A 139 -0.54 5.90 4.10
C MET A 139 0.10 5.23 5.32
N LEU A 140 -0.54 5.29 6.48
CA LEU A 140 -0.06 4.62 7.69
C LEU A 140 0.00 3.10 7.51
N GLU A 141 -1.02 2.50 6.89
CA GLU A 141 -1.05 1.07 6.60
C GLU A 141 0.04 0.67 5.58
N VAL A 142 0.43 1.56 4.66
CA VAL A 142 1.61 1.37 3.79
C VAL A 142 2.86 1.23 4.62
N SER A 143 3.12 2.24 5.45
CA SER A 143 4.34 2.34 6.23
C SER A 143 4.45 1.19 7.22
N LEU A 144 3.35 0.84 7.89
CA LEU A 144 3.31 -0.25 8.85
C LEU A 144 3.58 -1.61 8.19
N GLY A 145 3.07 -1.84 6.98
CA GLY A 145 3.38 -3.04 6.19
C GLY A 145 4.86 -3.13 5.82
N ALA A 146 5.49 -2.02 5.45
CA ALA A 146 6.94 -1.99 5.18
C ALA A 146 7.76 -2.30 6.45
N VAL A 147 7.42 -1.68 7.58
CA VAL A 147 8.06 -1.93 8.87
C VAL A 147 7.89 -3.39 9.31
N ALA A 148 6.69 -3.96 9.13
CA ALA A 148 6.43 -5.36 9.45
C ALA A 148 7.32 -6.30 8.64
N ARG A 149 7.55 -6.02 7.35
CA ARG A 149 8.47 -6.80 6.52
C ARG A 149 9.92 -6.70 6.98
N VAL A 150 10.40 -5.49 7.30
CA VAL A 150 11.77 -5.28 7.83
C VAL A 150 11.95 -6.00 9.16
N ARG A 151 10.98 -5.88 10.07
CA ARG A 151 11.00 -6.60 11.34
C ARG A 151 10.97 -8.12 11.14
N ASN A 152 10.18 -8.61 10.20
CA ASN A 152 10.12 -10.04 9.90
C ASN A 152 11.46 -10.55 9.36
N PHE A 153 12.10 -9.78 8.46
CA PHE A 153 13.44 -10.07 7.97
C PHE A 153 14.46 -10.11 9.14
N ALA A 154 14.44 -9.12 10.02
CA ALA A 154 15.33 -9.08 11.18
C ALA A 154 15.14 -10.26 12.16
N LEU A 155 13.92 -10.80 12.27
CA LEU A 155 13.61 -11.93 13.16
C LEU A 155 13.82 -13.30 12.51
N THR A 156 13.64 -13.41 11.20
CA THR A 156 13.68 -14.70 10.49
C THR A 156 15.08 -15.03 9.97
N THR A 157 15.86 -14.01 9.61
CA THR A 157 17.22 -14.19 9.11
C THR A 157 18.15 -14.54 10.26
N ARG A 158 18.75 -15.74 10.21
CA ARG A 158 19.82 -16.12 11.14
C ARG A 158 21.00 -15.16 10.93
N PRO A 159 21.63 -14.63 12.00
CA PRO A 159 22.83 -13.85 11.84
C PRO A 159 23.92 -14.68 11.13
N GLU A 160 24.59 -14.09 10.14
CA GLU A 160 25.66 -14.75 9.38
C GLU A 160 26.98 -14.89 10.19
N GLY A 161 26.98 -14.51 11.46
CA GLY A 161 28.09 -14.71 12.40
C GLY A 161 27.59 -15.17 13.76
N ASP A 162 28.31 -16.10 14.38
CA ASP A 162 28.18 -16.37 15.80
C ASP A 162 28.56 -15.09 16.55
N SER A 163 27.58 -14.40 17.14
CA SER A 163 27.84 -13.22 17.98
C SER A 163 28.60 -13.57 19.27
N ASP A 164 28.74 -14.86 19.57
CA ASP A 164 29.38 -15.38 20.79
C ASP A 164 30.84 -15.82 20.57
N ASN A 165 31.30 -15.87 19.31
CA ASN A 165 32.70 -16.12 19.00
C ASN A 165 33.35 -14.81 18.60
N CYS A 166 34.04 -14.18 19.55
CA CYS A 166 35.12 -13.23 19.26
C CYS A 166 36.05 -13.89 18.23
N LEU A 167 35.86 -13.56 16.95
CA LEU A 167 36.82 -13.88 15.91
C LEU A 167 38.14 -13.29 16.39
N THR A 168 39.04 -14.16 16.84
CA THR A 168 40.37 -13.74 17.27
C THR A 168 41.01 -13.14 16.04
N GLU A 169 41.32 -11.85 16.09
CA GLU A 169 41.98 -11.16 15.00
C GLU A 169 43.27 -11.93 14.69
N PRO A 170 43.46 -12.40 13.44
CA PRO A 170 44.66 -13.13 13.08
C PRO A 170 45.89 -12.26 13.36
N GLU A 171 47.01 -12.89 13.72
CA GLU A 171 48.30 -12.17 13.87
C GLU A 171 48.69 -11.46 12.56
N ASP A 172 49.46 -10.37 12.66
CA ASP A 172 49.85 -9.52 11.50
C ASP A 172 50.55 -10.29 10.36
N GLU A 173 51.17 -11.43 10.66
CA GLU A 173 51.82 -12.30 9.68
C GLU A 173 50.84 -13.29 9.00
N TRP A 174 49.55 -13.30 9.37
CA TRP A 174 48.57 -14.17 8.75
C TRP A 174 48.12 -13.66 7.37
N PRO A 175 48.02 -14.52 6.34
CA PRO A 175 48.39 -15.94 6.32
C PRO A 175 49.86 -16.16 5.89
N SER A 176 50.74 -16.55 6.82
CA SER A 176 52.19 -16.65 6.58
C SER A 176 52.61 -17.79 5.65
N GLN A 177 51.88 -18.90 5.65
CA GLN A 177 52.17 -20.07 4.81
C GLN A 177 51.15 -20.31 3.69
N GLY A 178 49.99 -19.62 3.71
CA GLY A 178 48.94 -19.77 2.71
C GLY A 178 48.39 -21.20 2.49
N ALA A 179 48.71 -22.16 3.36
CA ALA A 179 48.36 -23.56 3.17
C ALA A 179 46.96 -23.87 3.73
N VAL A 180 46.04 -24.31 2.87
CA VAL A 180 44.68 -24.71 3.25
C VAL A 180 44.59 -26.24 3.29
N LYS A 181 44.18 -26.80 4.43
CA LYS A 181 43.99 -28.26 4.60
C LYS A 181 42.57 -28.56 5.04
N PHE A 182 41.77 -29.13 4.15
CA PHE A 182 40.44 -29.64 4.47
C PHE A 182 40.55 -31.00 5.19
N ARG A 183 39.84 -31.18 6.30
CA ARG A 183 39.77 -32.47 7.02
C ARG A 183 38.30 -32.82 7.27
N GLY A 184 37.78 -33.82 6.56
CA GLY A 184 36.40 -34.31 6.74
C GLY A 184 35.31 -33.26 6.51
N ALA A 185 35.58 -32.22 5.71
CA ALA A 185 34.62 -31.17 5.42
C ALA A 185 33.50 -31.71 4.54
N THR A 186 32.25 -31.57 4.99
CA THR A 186 31.05 -31.91 4.22
C THR A 186 30.19 -30.66 4.16
N ALA A 187 29.82 -30.24 2.95
CA ALA A 187 28.90 -29.14 2.73
C ALA A 187 27.65 -29.70 2.08
N SER A 188 26.49 -29.27 2.57
CA SER A 188 25.20 -29.56 1.97
C SER A 188 24.45 -28.25 1.81
N TYR A 189 23.83 -28.05 0.66
CA TYR A 189 22.84 -27.01 0.46
C TYR A 189 21.46 -27.63 0.74
N SER A 190 20.61 -26.94 1.48
CA SER A 190 19.22 -27.34 1.75
C SER A 190 18.28 -26.46 0.95
#